data_AF-A0A838LAX6-F1
#
_entry.id   AF-A0A838LAX6-F1
#
_cell.length_a   1.000
_cell.length_b   1.000
_cell.length_c   1.000
_cell.angle_alpha   90.00
_cell.angle_beta   90.00
_cell.angle_gamma   90.00
#
_symmetry.space_group_name_H-M   'P 1'
#
loop_
_entity.id
_entity.type
_entity.pdbx_description
1 polymer ?
#
loop_
_entity_poly.entity_id
_entity_poly.type
_entity_poly.pdbx_seq_one_letter_code
_entity_poly.pdbx_strand_id
1 'polypeptide(L)'
;MSQRSVVEVFTNKSTEFMLEYGGSASWVIGLGSASGLKYCICSRNDERPREDDHGDRPQARNEAFLVGKVSGIEFVERQNNRDRYLIKFSEYAEVSKKDFRHGMTRNPVVYSDVEHCRTRGIDIDALDFKPMPPVSKKYFRHPAEITDVAPASMASTSRKGLSMAEAKEELAVFYDVPAEAIQITITG
;
A
#
# COMPACT_ATOMS: atom_id res chain seq x y z
N MET A 1 12.43 -25.46 4.24
CA MET A 1 12.03 -24.16 4.81
C MET A 1 10.74 -23.77 4.15
N SER A 2 9.68 -23.47 4.91
CA SER A 2 8.43 -22.99 4.33
C SER A 2 8.67 -21.64 3.65
N GLN A 3 8.16 -21.46 2.44
CA GLN A 3 8.28 -20.19 1.72
C GLN A 3 7.48 -19.13 2.46
N ARG A 4 8.11 -17.99 2.80
CA ARG A 4 7.42 -16.87 3.47
C ARG A 4 6.49 -16.13 2.50
N SER A 5 5.35 -16.74 2.21
CA SER A 5 4.37 -16.24 1.24
C SER A 5 3.30 -15.32 1.85
N VAL A 6 3.38 -15.05 3.15
CA VAL A 6 2.42 -14.20 3.87
C VAL A 6 3.14 -13.01 4.48
N VAL A 7 2.55 -11.83 4.34
CA VAL A 7 2.93 -10.63 5.09
C VAL A 7 1.82 -10.27 6.07
N GLU A 8 2.16 -10.10 7.34
CA GLU A 8 1.24 -9.66 8.39
C GLU A 8 1.53 -8.19 8.71
N VAL A 9 0.52 -7.33 8.60
CA VAL A 9 0.66 -5.89 8.80
C VAL A 9 -0.18 -5.38 9.97
N PHE A 10 0.38 -4.45 10.75
CA PHE A 10 -0.29 -3.82 11.90
C PHE A 10 -0.77 -2.42 11.56
N THR A 11 -2.04 -2.30 11.23
CA THR A 11 -2.57 -1.11 10.57
C THR A 11 -3.62 -0.39 11.39
N ASN A 12 -3.61 0.93 11.26
CA ASN A 12 -4.68 1.81 11.75
C ASN A 12 -5.71 2.07 10.65
N LYS A 13 -5.44 1.65 9.40
CA LYS A 13 -6.31 1.91 8.26
C LYS A 13 -7.59 1.10 8.34
N SER A 14 -8.73 1.73 8.04
CA SER A 14 -10.04 1.08 7.92
C SER A 14 -10.08 0.10 6.74
N THR A 15 -11.05 -0.81 6.75
CA THR A 15 -11.31 -1.66 5.58
C THR A 15 -11.75 -0.82 4.39
N GLU A 16 -12.57 0.22 4.62
CA GLU A 16 -13.03 1.15 3.59
C GLU A 16 -11.85 1.81 2.86
N PHE A 17 -10.86 2.32 3.61
CA PHE A 17 -9.62 2.82 3.02
C PHE A 17 -8.95 1.75 2.14
N MET A 18 -8.81 0.53 2.63
CA MET A 18 -8.12 -0.51 1.84
C MET A 18 -8.87 -0.86 0.55
N LEU A 19 -10.20 -0.88 0.59
CA LEU A 19 -11.03 -1.15 -0.58
C LEU A 19 -10.97 0.00 -1.60
N GLU A 20 -11.02 1.25 -1.14
CA GLU A 20 -10.94 2.43 -2.00
C GLU A 20 -9.57 2.59 -2.69
N TYR A 21 -8.49 2.36 -1.93
CA TYR A 21 -7.12 2.55 -2.41
C TYR A 21 -6.50 1.27 -3.00
N GLY A 22 -7.23 0.16 -3.01
CA GLY A 22 -6.80 -1.08 -3.64
C GLY A 22 -5.80 -1.90 -2.83
N GLY A 23 -5.67 -1.67 -1.53
CA GLY A 23 -4.74 -2.42 -0.68
C GLY A 23 -4.37 -1.77 0.64
N SER A 24 -3.36 -2.35 1.30
CA SER A 24 -2.84 -1.88 2.59
C SER A 24 -1.57 -1.08 2.39
N ALA A 25 -1.46 0.11 2.99
CA ALA A 25 -0.45 1.10 2.62
C ALA A 25 0.48 1.56 3.77
N SER A 26 1.47 2.37 3.41
CA SER A 26 2.48 2.97 4.31
C SER A 26 3.54 1.99 4.85
N TRP A 27 3.78 0.87 4.18
CA TRP A 27 4.66 -0.20 4.68
C TRP A 27 6.09 -0.06 4.22
N VAL A 28 7.05 -0.26 5.13
CA VAL A 28 8.44 -0.52 4.75
C VAL A 28 8.57 -2.01 4.49
N ILE A 29 8.77 -2.40 3.24
CA ILE A 29 8.81 -3.80 2.78
C ILE A 29 10.21 -4.11 2.25
N GLY A 30 10.70 -5.31 2.53
CA GLY A 30 11.92 -5.82 1.89
C GLY A 30 11.58 -6.26 0.47
N LEU A 31 11.95 -5.47 -0.54
CA LEU A 31 11.63 -5.76 -1.94
C LEU A 31 12.11 -7.14 -2.42
N GLY A 32 13.23 -7.64 -1.89
CA GLY A 32 13.71 -9.00 -2.20
C GLY A 32 12.75 -10.11 -1.77
N SER A 33 11.92 -9.87 -0.74
CA SER A 33 10.90 -10.81 -0.28
C SER A 33 9.55 -10.61 -0.97
N ALA A 34 9.34 -9.44 -1.62
CA ALA A 34 8.05 -9.02 -2.14
C ALA A 34 7.52 -9.94 -3.26
N SER A 35 8.40 -10.47 -4.11
CA SER A 35 8.04 -11.33 -5.24
C SER A 35 7.44 -12.68 -4.82
N GLY A 36 7.74 -13.14 -3.60
CA GLY A 36 7.21 -14.39 -3.05
C GLY A 36 5.91 -14.22 -2.25
N LEU A 37 5.46 -12.98 -2.01
CA LEU A 37 4.26 -12.71 -1.24
C LEU A 37 3.01 -13.04 -2.06
N LYS A 38 2.14 -13.86 -1.46
CA LYS A 38 0.85 -14.25 -2.02
C LYS A 38 -0.32 -13.67 -1.23
N TYR A 39 -0.13 -13.50 0.09
CA TYR A 39 -1.18 -13.03 0.98
C TYR A 39 -0.71 -11.93 1.91
N CYS A 40 -1.61 -11.01 2.25
CA CYS A 40 -1.42 -9.98 3.25
C CYS A 40 -2.52 -10.09 4.30
N ILE A 41 -2.16 -10.27 5.57
CA ILE A 41 -3.11 -10.27 6.69
C ILE A 41 -3.02 -8.93 7.41
N CYS A 42 -4.13 -8.20 7.45
CA CYS A 42 -4.25 -6.94 8.16
C CYS A 42 -4.76 -7.19 9.58
N SER A 43 -3.97 -6.77 10.57
CA SER A 43 -4.36 -6.76 11.98
C SER A 43 -4.46 -5.33 12.51
N ARG A 44 -5.44 -5.08 13.38
CA ARG A 44 -5.73 -3.74 13.92
C ARG A 44 -4.69 -3.32 14.95
N ASN A 45 -4.00 -2.20 14.73
CA ASN A 45 -3.04 -1.65 15.69
C ASN A 45 -3.68 -0.74 16.75
N ASP A 46 -4.48 0.22 16.31
CA ASP A 46 -5.15 1.19 17.19
C ASP A 46 -6.50 1.58 16.58
N GLU A 47 -7.42 2.04 17.42
CA GLU A 47 -8.72 2.59 17.05
C GLU A 47 -8.59 4.03 16.55
N ARG A 48 -7.49 4.72 16.86
CA ARG A 48 -7.28 6.10 16.45
C ARG A 48 -7.03 6.21 14.93
N PRO A 49 -7.85 6.99 14.20
CA PRO A 49 -7.66 7.25 12.78
C PRO A 49 -6.30 7.93 12.53
N ARG A 50 -5.76 7.70 11.35
CA ARG A 50 -4.72 8.56 10.77
C ARG A 50 -5.41 9.65 9.95
N GLU A 51 -4.74 10.79 9.77
CA GLU A 51 -5.25 11.94 9.01
C GLU A 51 -5.72 11.58 7.60
N ASP A 52 -5.14 10.53 7.02
CA ASP A 52 -5.39 10.05 5.66
C ASP A 52 -6.33 8.83 5.62
N ASP A 53 -7.20 8.66 6.62
CA ASP A 53 -8.20 7.58 6.70
C ASP A 53 -9.53 8.12 7.27
N HIS A 54 -10.65 7.57 6.81
CA HIS A 54 -11.99 8.10 7.08
C HIS A 54 -13.02 7.01 7.43
N GLY A 55 -12.68 5.73 7.33
CA GLY A 55 -13.64 4.65 7.58
C GLY A 55 -13.74 4.20 9.04
N ASP A 56 -14.78 3.43 9.32
CA ASP A 56 -15.03 2.81 10.62
C ASP A 56 -13.99 1.74 10.97
N ARG A 57 -13.77 1.55 12.29
CA ARG A 57 -12.79 0.60 12.84
C ARG A 57 -13.42 -0.22 13.98
N PRO A 58 -14.39 -1.09 13.68
CA PRO A 58 -15.10 -1.85 14.71
C PRO A 58 -14.25 -2.96 15.35
N GLN A 59 -13.09 -3.28 14.77
CA GLN A 59 -12.26 -4.41 15.21
C GLN A 59 -11.41 -4.03 16.42
N ALA A 60 -11.26 -4.96 17.35
CA ALA A 60 -10.43 -4.77 18.53
C ALA A 60 -8.94 -4.71 18.14
N ARG A 61 -8.12 -4.06 18.97
CA ARG A 61 -6.67 -4.14 18.83
C ARG A 61 -6.19 -5.60 18.77
N ASN A 62 -5.23 -5.87 17.91
CA ASN A 62 -4.67 -7.19 17.57
C ASN A 62 -5.61 -8.15 16.81
N GLU A 63 -6.84 -7.75 16.52
CA GLU A 63 -7.75 -8.54 15.70
C GLU A 63 -7.30 -8.51 14.23
N ALA A 64 -7.15 -9.69 13.63
CA ALA A 64 -7.05 -9.80 12.18
C ALA A 64 -8.44 -9.64 11.57
N PHE A 65 -8.54 -8.76 10.57
CA PHE A 65 -9.83 -8.32 10.04
C PHE A 65 -9.95 -8.38 8.51
N LEU A 66 -8.83 -8.46 7.79
CA LEU A 66 -8.82 -8.54 6.34
C LEU A 66 -7.65 -9.39 5.87
N VAL A 67 -7.88 -10.24 4.88
CA VAL A 67 -6.85 -10.97 4.15
C VAL A 67 -6.93 -10.59 2.68
N GLY A 68 -5.85 -10.06 2.11
CA GLY A 68 -5.76 -9.72 0.69
C GLY A 68 -4.86 -10.67 -0.08
N LYS A 69 -5.27 -11.09 -1.28
CA LYS A 69 -4.38 -11.76 -2.25
C LYS A 69 -3.48 -10.71 -2.91
N VAL A 70 -2.18 -10.80 -2.68
CA VAL A 70 -1.20 -9.80 -3.14
C VAL A 70 -1.12 -9.83 -4.67
N SER A 71 -1.39 -8.70 -5.31
CA SER A 71 -1.29 -8.52 -6.77
C SER A 71 -0.08 -7.69 -7.20
N GLY A 72 0.53 -6.97 -6.26
CA GLY A 72 1.75 -6.21 -6.51
C GLY A 72 2.12 -5.29 -5.35
N ILE A 73 3.32 -4.75 -5.42
CA ILE A 73 3.83 -3.76 -4.47
C ILE A 73 4.09 -2.46 -5.24
N GLU A 74 3.55 -1.36 -4.74
CA GLU A 74 3.66 -0.04 -5.40
C GLU A 74 4.31 0.96 -4.46
N PHE A 75 5.31 1.69 -4.95
CA PHE A 75 5.95 2.77 -4.20
C PHE A 75 4.94 3.91 -3.98
N VAL A 76 4.88 4.43 -2.75
CA VAL A 76 3.93 5.50 -2.39
C VAL A 76 4.62 6.80 -2.00
N GLU A 77 5.64 6.71 -1.16
CA GLU A 77 6.32 7.87 -0.58
C GLU A 77 7.67 7.47 0.02
N ARG A 78 8.54 8.45 0.25
CA ARG A 78 9.70 8.31 1.14
C ARG A 78 9.46 9.14 2.39
N GLN A 79 9.52 8.49 3.55
CA GLN A 79 9.35 9.14 4.85
C GLN A 79 10.37 8.60 5.85
N ASN A 80 10.98 9.47 6.65
CA ASN A 80 12.01 9.11 7.64
C ASN A 80 13.16 8.29 7.01
N ASN A 81 13.60 8.72 5.81
CA ASN A 81 14.63 8.06 5.02
C ASN A 81 14.33 6.58 4.67
N ARG A 82 13.04 6.22 4.53
CA ARG A 82 12.60 4.89 4.14
C ARG A 82 11.52 4.96 3.09
N ASP A 83 11.61 4.07 2.11
CA ASP A 83 10.57 3.91 1.10
C ASP A 83 9.39 3.16 1.69
N ARG A 84 8.20 3.69 1.42
CA ARG A 84 6.94 3.10 1.84
C ARG A 84 6.16 2.66 0.63
N TYR A 85 5.46 1.53 0.81
CA TYR A 85 4.79 0.82 -0.24
C TYR A 85 3.33 0.55 0.09
N LEU A 86 2.52 0.46 -0.96
CA LEU A 86 1.17 -0.08 -1.00
C LEU A 86 1.27 -1.55 -1.41
N ILE A 87 0.74 -2.44 -0.57
CA ILE A 87 0.52 -3.85 -0.89
C ILE A 87 -0.84 -3.94 -1.57
N LYS A 88 -0.84 -4.10 -2.89
CA LYS A 88 -2.06 -4.16 -3.69
C LYS A 88 -2.74 -5.52 -3.57
N PHE A 89 -4.06 -5.50 -3.55
CA PHE A 89 -4.89 -6.70 -3.51
C PHE A 89 -5.57 -6.94 -4.87
N SER A 90 -5.68 -8.19 -5.27
CA SER A 90 -6.54 -8.63 -6.38
C SER A 90 -7.92 -9.04 -5.87
N GLU A 91 -7.93 -9.71 -4.72
CA GLU A 91 -9.11 -10.19 -4.01
C GLU A 91 -8.90 -9.98 -2.51
N TYR A 92 -9.99 -9.97 -1.75
CA TYR A 92 -9.96 -9.85 -0.30
C TYR A 92 -10.97 -10.77 0.36
N ALA A 93 -10.68 -11.20 1.58
CA ALA A 93 -11.61 -11.88 2.46
C ALA A 93 -11.66 -11.13 3.79
N GLU A 94 -12.87 -10.88 4.27
CA GLU A 94 -13.08 -10.37 5.63
C GLU A 94 -12.95 -11.52 6.62
N VAL A 95 -12.23 -11.28 7.70
CA VAL A 95 -12.04 -12.26 8.77
C VAL A 95 -12.30 -11.59 10.11
N SER A 96 -12.51 -12.38 11.16
CA SER A 96 -12.52 -11.88 12.53
C SER A 96 -11.79 -12.88 13.39
N LYS A 97 -10.50 -12.60 13.63
CA LYS A 97 -9.69 -13.40 14.55
C LYS A 97 -9.09 -12.50 15.62
N LYS A 98 -9.76 -12.48 16.78
CA LYS A 98 -9.29 -11.78 17.98
C LYS A 98 -7.93 -12.28 18.40
N ASP A 99 -7.16 -11.33 18.94
CA ASP A 99 -5.80 -11.52 19.42
C ASP A 99 -4.83 -12.09 18.39
N PHE A 100 -5.19 -12.22 17.09
CA PHE A 100 -4.33 -12.86 16.08
C PHE A 100 -2.90 -12.40 16.20
N ARG A 101 -2.67 -11.09 16.28
CA ARG A 101 -1.35 -10.50 16.52
C ARG A 101 -0.97 -10.54 18.00
N HIS A 102 -0.24 -11.58 18.38
CA HIS A 102 0.29 -11.74 19.73
C HIS A 102 1.74 -11.24 19.87
N GLY A 103 2.09 -10.76 21.08
CA GLY A 103 3.47 -10.50 21.50
C GLY A 103 3.99 -9.06 21.29
N MET A 104 5.19 -8.79 21.83
CA MET A 104 5.89 -7.49 21.75
C MET A 104 6.57 -7.26 20.39
N THR A 105 5.94 -7.65 19.29
CA THR A 105 6.54 -7.50 17.96
C THR A 105 6.60 -6.03 17.58
N ARG A 106 7.78 -5.43 17.74
CA ARG A 106 8.05 -4.01 17.46
C ARG A 106 7.87 -3.63 16.00
N ASN A 107 8.06 -4.57 15.08
CA ASN A 107 7.95 -4.30 13.66
C ASN A 107 6.49 -4.42 13.19
N PRO A 108 5.85 -3.36 12.68
CA PRO A 108 4.49 -3.44 12.16
C PRO A 108 4.32 -4.42 10.99
N VAL A 109 5.42 -4.80 10.30
CA VAL A 109 5.42 -5.77 9.19
C VAL A 109 6.16 -7.04 9.62
N VAL A 110 5.51 -8.20 9.46
CA VAL A 110 6.08 -9.52 9.75
C VAL A 110 5.90 -10.42 8.54
N TYR A 111 6.88 -11.27 8.24
CA TYR A 111 6.80 -12.25 7.17
C TYR A 111 6.61 -13.65 7.76
N SER A 112 5.61 -14.37 7.29
CA SER A 112 5.23 -15.70 7.75
C SER A 112 4.79 -16.56 6.56
N ASP A 113 4.20 -17.71 6.85
CA ASP A 113 3.68 -18.66 5.87
C ASP A 113 2.25 -19.07 6.22
N VAL A 114 1.61 -19.77 5.27
CA VAL A 114 0.21 -20.19 5.39
C VAL A 114 -0.01 -21.11 6.59
N GLU A 115 0.93 -22.02 6.85
CA GLU A 115 0.82 -22.96 7.97
C GLU A 115 0.90 -22.22 9.32
N HIS A 116 1.80 -21.25 9.45
CA HIS A 116 1.87 -20.40 10.65
C HIS A 116 0.54 -19.67 10.90
N CYS A 117 -0.09 -19.15 9.84
CA CYS A 117 -1.39 -18.48 9.95
C CYS A 117 -2.50 -19.46 10.36
N ARG A 118 -2.48 -20.68 9.81
CA ARG A 118 -3.40 -21.77 10.18
C ARG A 118 -3.28 -22.14 11.66
N THR A 119 -2.07 -22.29 12.19
CA THR A 119 -1.86 -22.55 13.63
C THR A 119 -2.38 -21.44 14.53
N ARG A 120 -2.46 -20.21 14.02
CA ARG A 120 -3.02 -19.04 14.71
C ARG A 120 -4.52 -18.84 14.44
N GLY A 121 -5.17 -19.79 13.76
CA GLY A 121 -6.61 -19.83 13.57
C GLY A 121 -7.12 -19.08 12.34
N ILE A 122 -6.28 -18.83 11.33
CA ILE A 122 -6.69 -18.35 10.01
C ILE A 122 -6.27 -19.38 8.96
N ASP A 123 -7.22 -20.17 8.47
CA ASP A 123 -7.00 -21.06 7.33
C ASP A 123 -7.27 -20.32 6.03
N ILE A 124 -6.21 -19.79 5.41
CA ILE A 124 -6.30 -18.92 4.22
C ILE A 124 -6.97 -19.65 3.05
N ASP A 125 -6.74 -20.96 2.92
CA ASP A 125 -7.26 -21.78 1.82
C ASP A 125 -8.79 -21.97 1.91
N ALA A 126 -9.38 -21.74 3.09
CA ALA A 126 -10.82 -21.88 3.35
C ALA A 126 -11.58 -20.54 3.35
N LEU A 127 -10.90 -19.41 3.08
CA LEU A 127 -11.52 -18.09 3.09
C LEU A 127 -12.35 -17.83 1.84
N ASP A 128 -13.47 -17.14 2.01
CA ASP A 128 -14.31 -16.65 0.92
C ASP A 128 -13.73 -15.34 0.35
N PHE A 129 -12.93 -15.47 -0.70
CA PHE A 129 -12.31 -14.33 -1.37
C PHE A 129 -13.28 -13.68 -2.37
N LYS A 130 -13.46 -12.37 -2.21
CA LYS A 130 -14.23 -11.51 -3.09
C LYS A 130 -13.28 -10.71 -3.98
N PRO A 131 -13.64 -10.42 -5.24
CA PRO A 131 -12.85 -9.54 -6.09
C PRO A 131 -12.73 -8.17 -5.45
N MET A 132 -11.56 -7.53 -5.57
CA MET A 132 -11.40 -6.15 -5.14
C MET A 132 -12.29 -5.23 -5.99
N PRO A 133 -12.98 -4.25 -5.38
CA PRO A 133 -13.70 -3.24 -6.13
C PRO A 133 -12.73 -2.42 -6.99
N PRO A 134 -13.23 -1.73 -8.04
CA PRO A 134 -12.41 -0.78 -8.80
C PRO A 134 -11.83 0.28 -7.86
N VAL A 135 -10.51 0.49 -7.96
CA VAL A 135 -9.80 1.49 -7.16
C VAL A 135 -10.36 2.88 -7.48
N SER A 136 -10.97 3.53 -6.49
CA SER A 136 -11.59 4.86 -6.64
C SER A 136 -10.62 6.00 -6.35
N LYS A 137 -9.56 5.77 -5.56
CA LYS A 137 -8.52 6.76 -5.28
C LYS A 137 -7.13 6.16 -5.44
N LYS A 138 -6.21 6.94 -6.01
CA LYS A 138 -4.79 6.58 -5.98
C LYS A 138 -4.20 7.01 -4.64
N TYR A 139 -3.50 6.09 -3.98
CA TYR A 139 -2.80 6.42 -2.76
C TYR A 139 -1.43 6.98 -3.13
N PHE A 140 -1.26 8.29 -2.99
CA PHE A 140 0.03 8.96 -3.03
C PHE A 140 0.09 9.89 -1.82
N ARG A 141 1.13 9.75 -1.00
CA ARG A 141 1.54 10.85 -0.13
C ARG A 141 2.68 11.54 -0.86
N HIS A 142 2.37 12.63 -1.54
CA HIS A 142 3.42 13.53 -2.00
C HIS A 142 4.31 13.89 -0.79
N PRO A 143 5.65 13.99 -0.96
CA PRO A 143 6.47 14.61 0.06
C PRO A 143 5.84 15.97 0.37
N ALA A 144 5.68 16.28 1.66
CA ALA A 144 5.18 17.56 2.12
C ALA A 144 5.78 18.66 1.23
N GLU A 145 4.91 19.35 0.50
CA GLU A 145 5.26 20.63 -0.09
C GLU A 145 5.87 21.45 1.04
N ILE A 146 7.08 21.96 0.79
CA ILE A 146 7.66 23.03 1.58
C ILE A 146 6.57 24.09 1.67
N THR A 147 6.06 24.31 2.88
CA THR A 147 5.05 25.31 3.15
C THR A 147 5.60 26.66 2.73
N ASP A 148 4.97 27.28 1.73
CA ASP A 148 4.80 28.73 1.74
C ASP A 148 3.52 29.10 0.96
N VAL A 149 2.58 29.64 1.75
CA VAL A 149 1.42 30.49 1.42
C VAL A 149 0.40 29.99 0.37
N ALA A 150 -0.76 29.58 0.87
CA ALA A 150 -2.05 29.83 0.21
C ALA A 150 -2.44 31.33 0.37
N PRO A 151 -3.43 31.91 -0.36
CA PRO A 151 -4.47 31.21 -1.14
C PRO A 151 -4.88 31.87 -2.49
N ALA A 152 -5.55 31.12 -3.39
CA ALA A 152 -6.88 31.44 -3.95
C ALA A 152 -7.31 30.57 -5.17
N SER A 153 -8.55 30.09 -5.06
CA SER A 153 -9.56 29.80 -6.10
C SER A 153 -9.30 28.86 -7.31
N MET A 154 -10.16 27.84 -7.38
CA MET A 154 -10.79 27.22 -8.56
C MET A 154 -10.15 27.40 -9.94
N ALA A 155 -9.67 26.29 -10.52
CA ALA A 155 -9.94 25.96 -11.92
C ALA A 155 -9.80 24.45 -12.11
N SER A 156 -10.81 23.82 -12.72
CA SER A 156 -10.70 22.48 -13.28
C SER A 156 -9.69 22.51 -14.44
N THR A 157 -8.44 22.17 -14.18
CA THR A 157 -7.49 21.92 -15.26
C THR A 157 -7.72 20.51 -15.76
N SER A 158 -8.24 20.42 -16.98
CA SER A 158 -8.05 19.27 -17.85
C SER A 158 -6.60 18.79 -17.69
N ARG A 159 -6.39 17.50 -17.43
CA ARG A 159 -5.04 16.92 -17.44
C ARG A 159 -4.54 16.98 -18.88
N LYS A 160 -3.98 18.13 -19.27
CA LYS A 160 -3.17 18.27 -20.46
C LYS A 160 -1.93 17.41 -20.18
N GLY A 161 -1.82 16.28 -20.86
CA GLY A 161 -0.63 15.45 -20.79
C GLY A 161 0.60 16.29 -21.14
N LEU A 162 1.76 15.91 -20.61
CA LEU A 162 3.04 16.51 -20.99
C LEU A 162 3.30 16.22 -22.47
N SER A 163 3.74 17.24 -23.20
CA SER A 163 4.27 17.04 -24.54
C SER A 163 5.62 16.31 -24.46
N MET A 164 6.01 15.68 -25.56
CA MET A 164 7.34 15.04 -25.66
C MET A 164 8.49 16.03 -25.49
N ALA A 165 8.30 17.30 -25.87
CA ALA A 165 9.31 18.34 -25.72
C ALA A 165 9.51 18.70 -24.24
N GLU A 166 8.42 18.99 -23.53
CA GLU A 166 8.44 19.26 -22.08
C GLU A 166 9.03 18.07 -21.32
N ALA A 167 8.64 16.84 -21.68
CA ALA A 167 9.20 15.64 -21.06
C ALA A 167 10.72 15.51 -21.29
N LYS A 168 11.23 15.87 -22.47
CA LYS A 168 12.67 15.82 -22.76
C LYS A 168 13.45 16.93 -22.05
N GLU A 169 12.90 18.15 -21.96
CA GLU A 169 13.55 19.27 -21.26
C GLU A 169 13.72 18.98 -19.77
N GLU A 170 12.68 18.44 -19.12
CA GLU A 170 12.76 18.06 -17.70
C GLU A 170 13.75 16.93 -17.45
N LEU A 171 13.78 15.92 -18.33
CA LEU A 171 14.76 14.84 -18.24
C LEU A 171 16.19 15.36 -18.52
N ALA A 172 16.36 16.33 -19.41
CA ALA A 172 17.64 16.95 -19.73
C ALA A 172 18.26 17.64 -18.51
N VAL A 173 17.45 18.39 -17.76
CA VAL A 173 17.88 19.01 -16.50
C VAL A 173 18.31 17.95 -15.48
N PHE A 174 17.54 16.87 -15.34
CA PHE A 174 17.83 15.82 -14.37
C PHE A 174 19.12 15.04 -14.68
N TYR A 175 19.36 14.73 -15.96
CA TYR A 175 20.51 13.94 -16.39
C TYR A 175 21.72 14.77 -16.81
N ASP A 176 21.61 16.11 -16.78
CA ASP A 176 22.64 17.06 -17.21
C ASP A 176 23.13 16.76 -18.65
N VAL A 177 22.17 16.55 -19.54
CA VAL A 177 22.42 16.30 -20.97
C VAL A 177 21.51 17.17 -21.83
N PRO A 178 21.87 17.48 -23.08
CA PRO A 178 20.98 18.18 -23.99
C PRO A 178 19.69 17.39 -24.24
N ALA A 179 18.56 18.10 -24.40
CA ALA A 179 17.26 17.46 -24.67
C ALA A 179 17.25 16.63 -25.96
N GLU A 180 18.10 16.96 -26.95
CA GLU A 180 18.22 16.17 -28.17
C GLU A 180 18.89 14.80 -27.94
N ALA A 181 19.67 14.65 -26.85
CA ALA A 181 20.33 13.40 -26.48
C ALA A 181 19.37 12.38 -25.83
N ILE A 182 18.11 12.76 -25.59
CA ILE A 182 17.13 11.95 -24.87
C ILE A 182 16.15 11.29 -25.84
N GLN A 183 16.04 9.96 -25.74
CA GLN A 183 15.07 9.14 -26.46
C GLN A 183 14.08 8.50 -25.47
N ILE A 184 12.79 8.71 -25.70
CA ILE A 184 11.70 8.11 -24.92
C ILE A 184 11.05 7.03 -25.79
N THR A 185 11.01 5.78 -25.31
CA THR A 185 10.36 4.65 -25.99
C THR A 185 9.26 4.08 -25.11
N ILE A 186 8.08 3.81 -25.69
CA ILE A 186 6.95 3.19 -24.99
C ILE A 186 6.80 1.77 -25.54
N THR A 187 7.13 0.76 -24.74
CA THR A 187 6.89 -0.66 -25.07
C THR A 187 5.68 -1.13 -24.27
N GLY A 188 4.54 -1.22 -24.96
CA GLY A 188 3.31 -1.79 -24.43
C GLY A 188 3.36 -3.31 -24.39
#